data_AF-A0A938P0L0-F1
#
_entry.id   AF-A0A938P0L0-F1
#
_cell.length_a   1.000
_cell.length_b   1.000
_cell.length_c   1.000
_cell.angle_alpha   90.00
_cell.angle_beta   90.00
_cell.angle_gamma   90.00
#
_symmetry.space_group_name_H-M   'P 1'
#
loop_
_entity.id
_entity.type
_entity.pdbx_description
1 polymer ?
#
loop_
_entity_poly.entity_id
_entity_poly.type
_entity_poly.pdbx_seq_one_letter_code
_entity_poly.pdbx_strand_id
1 'polypeptide(L)'
;MKYLQNGSFQSHPLMRLTLGLTLVLLIGFVVTNFALYFGKMDLSPASVVVYYNGSEEEFRPARTYQSMLEVTHGHLAMIAVVLLMLTHLLIFAPFSKPVKITFIAASFGSALLGESAGWLVRFVSPGFAVLKVIGFVGLQACLIFLLGSLGIFLWQARPRADQSAQAESAEQVEESVDELERHLP
;
A
#
# COMPACT_ATOMS: atom_id res chain seq x y z
N MET A 1 2.09 -2.54 30.90
CA MET A 1 1.11 -2.80 29.81
C MET A 1 0.23 -1.58 29.44
N LYS A 2 0.67 -0.33 29.69
CA LYS A 2 -0.16 0.88 29.49
C LYS A 2 -0.20 1.41 28.04
N TYR A 3 0.74 0.97 27.20
CA TYR A 3 0.87 1.43 25.80
C TYR A 3 -0.14 0.81 24.83
N LEU A 4 -0.58 -0.43 25.06
CA LEU A 4 -1.56 -1.13 24.22
C LEU A 4 -3.01 -0.65 24.46
N GLN A 5 -3.28 -0.08 25.63
CA GLN A 5 -4.64 0.27 26.05
C GLN A 5 -5.08 1.68 25.61
N ASN A 6 -4.13 2.59 25.38
CA ASN A 6 -4.41 4.01 25.14
C ASN A 6 -4.28 4.46 23.68
N GLY A 7 -4.02 3.54 22.73
CA GLY A 7 -3.90 3.92 21.31
C GLY A 7 -2.68 4.79 20.96
N SER A 8 -1.77 5.05 21.92
CA SER A 8 -0.69 6.06 21.79
C SER A 8 0.43 5.69 20.81
N PHE A 9 0.29 4.59 20.06
CA PHE A 9 1.25 4.13 19.05
C PHE A 9 1.61 5.26 18.09
N GLN A 10 0.59 5.99 17.62
CA GLN A 10 0.71 7.12 16.69
C GLN A 10 1.67 8.22 17.16
N SER A 11 1.83 8.41 18.48
CA SER A 11 2.65 9.47 19.04
C SER A 11 4.13 9.10 19.19
N HIS A 12 4.50 7.83 19.01
CA HIS A 12 5.87 7.38 19.24
C HIS A 12 6.77 7.66 18.03
N PRO A 13 7.82 8.49 18.14
CA PRO A 13 8.60 8.96 16.99
C PRO A 13 9.28 7.84 16.22
N LEU A 14 9.80 6.80 16.92
CA LEU A 14 10.42 5.65 16.26
C LEU A 14 9.44 4.84 15.41
N MET A 15 8.19 4.71 15.84
CA MET A 15 7.18 3.97 15.08
C MET A 15 6.73 4.74 13.85
N ARG A 16 6.62 6.07 13.96
CA ARG A 16 6.35 6.93 12.80
C ARG A 16 7.48 6.89 11.78
N LEU A 17 8.72 6.85 12.25
CA LEU A 17 9.88 6.71 11.37
C LEU A 17 9.84 5.39 10.59
N THR A 18 9.65 4.26 11.28
CA THR A 18 9.62 2.94 10.61
C THR A 18 8.44 2.79 9.67
N LEU A 19 7.25 3.28 10.05
CA LEU A 19 6.07 3.27 9.17
C LEU A 19 6.23 4.24 7.99
N GLY A 20 6.82 5.41 8.20
CA GLY A 20 7.10 6.38 7.14
C GLY A 20 8.12 5.86 6.12
N LEU A 21 9.22 5.27 6.58
CA LEU A 21 10.21 4.63 5.69
C LEU A 21 9.60 3.45 4.93
N THR A 22 8.81 2.61 5.61
CA THR A 22 8.06 1.53 4.96
C THR A 22 7.10 2.07 3.91
N LEU A 23 6.38 3.17 4.19
CA LEU A 23 5.48 3.81 3.25
C LEU A 23 6.22 4.28 1.98
N VAL A 24 7.39 4.91 2.13
CA VAL A 24 8.23 5.32 0.98
C VAL A 24 8.64 4.11 0.14
N LEU A 25 9.10 3.03 0.77
CA LEU A 25 9.49 1.81 0.06
C LEU A 25 8.30 1.17 -0.67
N LEU A 26 7.12 1.15 -0.05
CA LEU A 26 5.92 0.59 -0.67
C LEU A 26 5.36 1.46 -1.81
N ILE A 27 5.49 2.78 -1.72
CA ILE A 27 5.18 3.68 -2.83
C ILE A 27 6.14 3.41 -3.99
N GLY A 28 7.45 3.30 -3.71
CA GLY A 28 8.45 2.90 -4.71
C GLY A 28 8.12 1.54 -5.34
N PHE A 29 7.67 0.57 -4.53
CA PHE A 29 7.20 -0.73 -5.02
C PHE A 29 5.99 -0.60 -5.95
N VAL A 30 4.97 0.20 -5.61
CA VAL A 30 3.80 0.44 -6.47
C VAL A 30 4.22 1.10 -7.79
N VAL A 31 5.07 2.12 -7.74
CA VAL A 31 5.56 2.85 -8.93
C VAL A 31 6.37 1.92 -9.83
N THR A 32 7.31 1.16 -9.28
CA THR A 32 8.12 0.21 -10.05
C THR A 32 7.27 -0.93 -10.61
N ASN A 33 6.28 -1.41 -9.88
CA ASN A 33 5.35 -2.40 -10.38
C ASN A 33 4.51 -1.87 -11.55
N PHE A 34 4.06 -0.62 -11.50
CA PHE A 34 3.40 0.05 -12.63
C PHE A 34 4.32 0.17 -13.84
N ALA A 35 5.56 0.65 -13.64
CA ALA A 35 6.53 0.80 -14.71
C ALA A 35 6.87 -0.55 -15.37
N LEU A 36 7.04 -1.61 -14.57
CA LEU A 36 7.31 -2.96 -15.06
C LEU A 36 6.11 -3.58 -15.79
N TYR A 37 4.88 -3.29 -15.34
CA TYR A 37 3.68 -3.75 -16.02
C TYR A 37 3.57 -3.10 -17.39
N PHE A 38 3.56 -1.76 -17.46
CA PHE A 38 3.42 -1.02 -18.72
C PHE A 38 4.64 -1.15 -19.66
N GLY A 39 5.82 -1.46 -19.13
CA GLY A 39 6.98 -1.77 -19.96
C GLY A 39 6.89 -3.14 -20.65
N LYS A 40 5.95 -4.01 -20.24
CA LYS A 40 5.81 -5.38 -20.76
C LYS A 40 4.45 -5.66 -21.39
N MET A 41 3.40 -5.02 -20.87
CA MET A 41 2.00 -5.29 -21.19
C MET A 41 1.18 -4.00 -21.08
N ASP A 42 0.11 -3.91 -21.85
CA ASP A 42 -0.89 -2.85 -21.72
C ASP A 42 -2.13 -3.36 -20.98
N LEU A 43 -3.12 -2.48 -20.78
CA LEU A 43 -4.44 -2.86 -20.25
C LEU A 43 -5.29 -3.66 -21.26
N SER A 44 -4.77 -3.91 -22.46
CA SER A 44 -5.41 -4.77 -23.46
C SER A 44 -5.17 -6.25 -23.14
N PRO A 45 -6.23 -7.09 -23.08
CA PRO A 45 -6.06 -8.54 -22.93
C PRO A 45 -5.18 -9.17 -24.03
N ALA A 46 -5.17 -8.61 -25.25
CA ALA A 46 -4.32 -9.11 -26.32
C ALA A 46 -2.82 -8.98 -26.00
N SER A 47 -2.41 -7.86 -25.38
CA SER A 47 -1.03 -7.63 -24.95
C SER A 47 -0.59 -8.66 -23.90
N VAL A 48 -1.50 -9.04 -22.99
CA VAL A 48 -1.26 -10.11 -22.01
C VAL A 48 -1.05 -11.46 -22.70
N VAL A 49 -1.86 -11.80 -23.70
CA VAL A 49 -1.70 -13.06 -24.45
C VAL A 49 -0.34 -13.09 -25.15
N VAL A 50 0.04 -12.01 -25.84
CA VAL A 50 1.34 -11.89 -26.50
C VAL A 50 2.49 -12.04 -25.50
N TYR A 51 2.38 -11.43 -24.32
CA TYR A 51 3.42 -11.51 -23.30
C TYR A 51 3.63 -12.93 -22.74
N TYR A 52 2.55 -13.72 -22.57
CA TYR A 52 2.64 -15.07 -22.01
C TYR A 52 2.88 -16.15 -23.08
N ASN A 53 2.18 -16.09 -24.21
CA ASN A 53 2.24 -17.08 -25.28
C ASN A 53 3.30 -16.78 -26.34
N GLY A 54 3.92 -15.61 -26.29
CA GLY A 54 4.88 -15.16 -27.29
C GLY A 54 4.20 -14.56 -28.52
N SER A 55 5.01 -14.00 -29.40
CA SER A 55 4.58 -13.47 -30.70
C SER A 55 5.71 -13.65 -31.70
N GLU A 56 5.37 -14.16 -32.89
CA GLU A 56 6.31 -14.25 -34.00
C GLU A 56 6.70 -12.86 -34.53
N GLU A 57 5.76 -11.91 -34.55
CA GLU A 57 6.01 -10.54 -35.00
C GLU A 57 7.04 -9.81 -34.13
N GLU A 58 7.05 -10.11 -32.83
CA GLU A 58 8.00 -9.53 -31.87
C GLU A 58 9.24 -10.41 -31.67
N PHE A 59 9.34 -11.54 -32.38
CA PHE A 59 10.36 -12.58 -32.18
C PHE A 59 10.50 -13.00 -30.70
N ARG A 60 9.38 -13.05 -29.98
CA ARG A 60 9.33 -13.37 -28.54
C ARG A 60 8.85 -14.80 -28.33
N PRO A 61 9.65 -15.68 -27.71
CA PRO A 61 9.21 -17.01 -27.37
C PRO A 61 8.17 -16.97 -26.24
N ALA A 62 7.29 -17.97 -26.23
CA ALA A 62 6.37 -18.19 -25.13
C ALA A 62 7.12 -18.35 -23.79
N ARG A 63 6.51 -17.91 -22.70
CA ARG A 63 7.06 -18.11 -21.36
C ARG A 63 7.18 -19.60 -21.05
N THR A 64 8.33 -19.99 -20.52
CA THR A 64 8.60 -21.36 -20.08
C THR A 64 7.96 -21.62 -18.72
N TYR A 65 7.61 -22.88 -18.46
CA TYR A 65 7.06 -23.30 -17.17
C TYR A 65 7.97 -22.93 -16.00
N GLN A 66 9.28 -23.18 -16.13
CA GLN A 66 10.26 -22.86 -15.10
C GLN A 66 10.31 -21.36 -14.79
N SER A 67 10.37 -20.51 -15.82
CA SER A 67 10.38 -19.05 -15.61
C SER A 67 9.12 -18.57 -14.89
N MET A 68 7.95 -19.15 -15.21
CA MET A 68 6.71 -18.82 -14.52
C MET A 68 6.70 -19.29 -13.06
N LEU A 69 7.23 -20.49 -12.79
CA LEU A 69 7.32 -21.03 -11.44
C LEU A 69 8.24 -20.20 -10.55
N GLU A 70 9.39 -19.79 -11.06
CA GLU A 70 10.33 -18.91 -10.35
C GLU A 70 9.68 -17.58 -9.98
N VAL A 71 8.98 -16.95 -10.93
CA VAL A 71 8.25 -15.68 -10.70
C VAL A 71 7.14 -15.89 -9.67
N THR A 72 6.30 -16.90 -9.83
CA THR A 72 5.19 -17.19 -8.92
C THR A 72 5.66 -17.50 -7.52
N HIS A 73 6.75 -18.26 -7.36
CA HIS A 73 7.34 -18.56 -6.04
C HIS A 73 7.77 -17.28 -5.32
N GLY A 74 8.51 -16.40 -6.00
CA GLY A 74 8.94 -15.13 -5.45
C GLY A 74 7.77 -14.17 -5.16
N HIS A 75 6.83 -14.06 -6.10
CA HIS A 75 5.67 -13.18 -5.97
C HIS A 75 4.75 -13.61 -4.83
N LEU A 76 4.44 -14.89 -4.68
CA LEU A 76 3.56 -15.38 -3.63
C LEU A 76 4.08 -15.03 -2.23
N ALA A 77 5.37 -15.25 -1.99
CA ALA A 77 6.00 -14.92 -0.71
C ALA A 77 5.94 -13.41 -0.42
N MET A 78 6.31 -12.59 -1.41
CA MET A 78 6.33 -11.13 -1.26
C MET A 78 4.93 -10.53 -1.10
N ILE A 79 3.97 -10.96 -1.92
CA ILE A 79 2.57 -10.52 -1.85
C ILE A 79 1.97 -10.88 -0.49
N ALA A 80 2.22 -12.10 0.02
CA ALA A 80 1.70 -12.52 1.31
C ALA A 80 2.13 -11.56 2.44
N VAL A 81 3.43 -11.21 2.48
CA VAL A 81 3.97 -10.31 3.51
C VAL A 81 3.47 -8.87 3.33
N VAL A 82 3.51 -8.33 2.11
CA VAL A 82 3.06 -6.95 1.84
C VAL A 82 1.58 -6.77 2.15
N LEU A 83 0.73 -7.70 1.69
CA LEU A 83 -0.70 -7.64 1.95
C LEU A 83 -1.01 -7.83 3.43
N LEU A 84 -0.37 -8.80 4.10
CA LEU A 84 -0.53 -8.99 5.54
C LEU A 84 -0.19 -7.70 6.29
N MET A 85 0.96 -7.08 5.99
CA MET A 85 1.39 -5.86 6.66
C MET A 85 0.38 -4.72 6.48
N LEU A 86 -0.03 -4.42 5.24
CA LEU A 86 -0.94 -3.31 4.95
C LEU A 86 -2.35 -3.55 5.50
N THR A 87 -2.87 -4.76 5.32
CA THR A 87 -4.21 -5.12 5.80
C THR A 87 -4.28 -5.22 7.32
N HIS A 88 -3.20 -5.66 7.97
CA HIS A 88 -3.11 -5.68 9.42
C HIS A 88 -3.15 -4.26 10.00
N LEU A 89 -2.44 -3.31 9.39
CA LEU A 89 -2.50 -1.90 9.78
C LEU A 89 -3.91 -1.31 9.58
N LEU A 90 -4.63 -1.72 8.53
CA LEU A 90 -6.00 -1.29 8.27
C LEU A 90 -6.97 -1.64 9.40
N ILE A 91 -6.70 -2.72 10.17
CA ILE A 91 -7.54 -3.12 11.30
C ILE A 91 -7.60 -2.00 12.35
N PHE A 92 -6.49 -1.31 12.57
CA PHE A 92 -6.36 -0.21 13.54
C PHE A 92 -6.81 1.14 12.98
N ALA A 93 -7.04 1.25 11.68
CA ALA A 93 -7.50 2.49 11.06
C ALA A 93 -8.98 2.77 11.43
N PRO A 94 -9.40 4.06 11.47
CA PRO A 94 -10.74 4.48 11.87
C PRO A 94 -11.81 4.28 10.77
N PHE A 95 -11.75 3.15 10.04
CA PHE A 95 -12.75 2.78 9.04
C PHE A 95 -13.83 1.87 9.62
N SER A 96 -14.99 1.86 8.95
CA SER A 96 -16.08 0.95 9.28
C SER A 96 -15.69 -0.51 9.00
N LYS A 97 -16.25 -1.44 9.78
CA LYS A 97 -16.02 -2.88 9.61
C LYS A 97 -16.25 -3.41 8.17
N PRO A 98 -17.31 -3.03 7.43
CA PRO A 98 -17.50 -3.52 6.07
C PRO A 98 -16.38 -3.06 5.13
N VAL A 99 -15.93 -1.80 5.20
CA VAL A 99 -14.83 -1.29 4.37
C VAL A 99 -13.55 -2.10 4.61
N LYS A 100 -13.23 -2.39 5.88
CA LYS A 100 -12.08 -3.22 6.24
C LYS A 100 -12.17 -4.60 5.58
N ILE A 101 -13.29 -5.29 5.74
CA ILE A 101 -13.50 -6.63 5.16
C ILE A 101 -13.38 -6.59 3.64
N THR A 102 -14.02 -5.61 2.98
CA THR A 102 -13.98 -5.47 1.53
C THR A 102 -12.56 -5.31 1.01
N PHE A 103 -11.77 -4.38 1.57
CA PHE A 103 -10.41 -4.16 1.08
C PHE A 103 -9.46 -5.31 1.42
N ILE A 104 -9.65 -5.99 2.55
CA ILE A 104 -8.88 -7.20 2.88
C ILE A 104 -9.18 -8.28 1.83
N ALA A 105 -10.45 -8.64 1.65
CA ALA A 105 -10.85 -9.69 0.72
C ALA A 105 -10.48 -9.32 -0.74
N ALA A 106 -10.69 -8.07 -1.15
CA ALA A 106 -10.38 -7.60 -2.49
C ALA A 106 -8.87 -7.62 -2.78
N SER A 107 -8.03 -7.26 -1.80
CA SER A 107 -6.57 -7.28 -1.98
C SER A 107 -6.06 -8.70 -2.23
N PHE A 108 -6.44 -9.64 -1.36
CA PHE A 108 -6.03 -11.04 -1.49
C PHE A 108 -6.63 -11.70 -2.73
N GLY A 109 -7.92 -11.45 -3.00
CA GLY A 109 -8.58 -11.97 -4.19
C GLY A 109 -7.95 -11.46 -5.49
N SER A 110 -7.67 -10.16 -5.58
CA SER A 110 -7.03 -9.56 -6.76
C SER A 110 -5.62 -10.06 -6.96
N ALA A 111 -4.85 -10.26 -5.89
CA ALA A 111 -3.50 -10.80 -5.98
C ALA A 111 -3.47 -12.26 -6.46
N LEU A 112 -4.32 -13.12 -5.88
CA LEU A 112 -4.45 -14.51 -6.33
C LEU A 112 -4.91 -14.58 -7.78
N LEU A 113 -5.88 -13.75 -8.17
CA LEU A 113 -6.40 -13.69 -9.52
C LEU A 113 -5.33 -13.18 -10.50
N GLY A 114 -4.54 -12.18 -10.12
CA GLY A 114 -3.43 -11.67 -10.92
C GLY A 114 -2.32 -12.69 -11.14
N GLU A 115 -1.91 -13.44 -10.11
CA GLU A 115 -0.87 -14.46 -10.24
C GLU A 115 -1.35 -15.70 -10.99
N SER A 116 -2.56 -16.19 -10.67
CA SER A 116 -3.14 -17.35 -11.36
C SER A 116 -3.43 -17.06 -12.84
N ALA A 117 -3.88 -15.85 -13.20
CA ALA A 117 -4.23 -15.52 -14.58
C ALA A 117 -3.08 -15.77 -15.58
N GLY A 118 -1.81 -15.56 -15.19
CA GLY A 118 -0.68 -15.88 -16.06
C GLY A 118 -0.64 -17.37 -16.42
N TRP A 119 -0.85 -18.24 -15.44
CA TRP A 119 -0.92 -19.69 -15.63
C TRP A 119 -2.11 -20.10 -16.50
N LEU A 120 -3.29 -19.51 -16.24
CA LEU A 120 -4.48 -19.81 -17.03
C LEU A 120 -4.31 -19.38 -18.50
N VAL A 121 -3.74 -18.20 -18.77
CA VAL A 121 -3.49 -17.71 -20.13
C VAL A 121 -2.54 -18.64 -20.89
N ARG A 122 -1.50 -19.13 -20.20
CA ARG A 122 -0.45 -19.93 -20.83
C ARG A 122 -0.86 -21.39 -21.08
N PHE A 123 -1.60 -21.99 -20.15
CA PHE A 123 -1.84 -23.45 -20.14
C PHE A 123 -3.31 -23.84 -20.33
N VAL A 124 -4.26 -22.93 -20.18
CA VAL A 124 -5.70 -23.24 -20.25
C VAL A 124 -6.34 -22.57 -21.46
N SER A 125 -6.39 -21.23 -21.50
CA SER A 125 -6.98 -20.48 -22.60
C SER A 125 -6.54 -19.02 -22.61
N PRO A 126 -6.25 -18.43 -23.78
CA PRO A 126 -5.98 -16.99 -23.93
C PRO A 126 -7.12 -16.09 -23.40
N GLY A 127 -8.36 -16.59 -23.34
CA GLY A 127 -9.52 -15.83 -22.85
C GLY A 127 -9.39 -15.36 -21.40
N PHE A 128 -8.57 -16.03 -20.59
CA PHE A 128 -8.31 -15.62 -19.21
C PHE A 128 -7.41 -14.38 -19.08
N ALA A 129 -6.95 -13.81 -20.19
CA ALA A 129 -6.16 -12.57 -20.17
C ALA A 129 -6.90 -11.40 -19.52
N VAL A 130 -8.23 -11.37 -19.62
CA VAL A 130 -9.06 -10.37 -18.94
C VAL A 130 -8.90 -10.45 -17.41
N LEU A 131 -8.77 -11.64 -16.85
CA LEU A 131 -8.54 -11.82 -15.41
C LEU A 131 -7.22 -11.15 -15.01
N LYS A 132 -6.15 -11.27 -15.82
CA LYS A 132 -4.87 -10.63 -15.50
C LYS A 132 -5.01 -9.11 -15.34
N VAL A 133 -5.75 -8.47 -16.24
CA VAL A 133 -6.01 -7.03 -16.21
C VAL A 133 -6.87 -6.65 -15.00
N ILE A 134 -7.96 -7.37 -14.75
CA ILE A 134 -8.85 -7.12 -13.60
C ILE A 134 -8.08 -7.30 -12.28
N GLY A 135 -7.30 -8.37 -12.15
CA GLY A 135 -6.49 -8.65 -10.96
C GLY A 135 -5.43 -7.59 -10.73
N PHE A 136 -4.77 -7.13 -11.79
CA PHE A 136 -3.79 -6.04 -11.70
C PHE A 136 -4.46 -4.74 -11.25
N VAL A 137 -5.52 -4.29 -11.93
CA VAL A 137 -6.21 -3.03 -11.61
C VAL A 137 -6.83 -3.08 -10.22
N GLY A 138 -7.47 -4.19 -9.85
CA GLY A 138 -8.05 -4.40 -8.52
C GLY A 138 -6.99 -4.36 -7.42
N LEU A 139 -5.86 -5.02 -7.63
CA LEU A 139 -4.76 -5.01 -6.67
C LEU A 139 -4.14 -3.61 -6.55
N GLN A 140 -3.91 -2.90 -7.66
CA GLN A 140 -3.38 -1.53 -7.64
C GLN A 140 -4.33 -0.58 -6.92
N ALA A 141 -5.63 -0.64 -7.19
CA ALA A 141 -6.62 0.18 -6.52
C ALA A 141 -6.61 -0.07 -4.99
N CYS A 142 -6.52 -1.34 -4.58
CA CYS A 142 -6.41 -1.69 -3.16
C CYS A 142 -5.11 -1.18 -2.54
N LEU A 143 -3.96 -1.35 -3.19
CA LEU A 143 -2.68 -0.87 -2.68
C LEU A 143 -2.66 0.65 -2.55
N ILE A 144 -3.14 1.39 -3.55
CA ILE A 144 -3.23 2.84 -3.50
C ILE A 144 -4.12 3.29 -2.35
N PHE A 145 -5.27 2.65 -2.15
CA PHE A 145 -6.16 2.94 -1.02
C PHE A 145 -5.46 2.67 0.32
N LEU A 146 -4.84 1.49 0.49
CA LEU A 146 -4.17 1.10 1.72
C LEU A 146 -3.00 2.04 2.05
N LEU A 147 -2.15 2.36 1.08
CA LEU A 147 -1.03 3.29 1.24
C LEU A 147 -1.50 4.71 1.49
N GLY A 148 -2.52 5.18 0.76
CA GLY A 148 -3.13 6.49 0.99
C GLY A 148 -3.71 6.60 2.40
N SER A 149 -4.39 5.56 2.86
CA SER A 149 -4.94 5.49 4.22
C SER A 149 -3.84 5.53 5.28
N LEU A 150 -2.74 4.81 5.07
CA LEU A 150 -1.58 4.82 5.96
C LEU A 150 -0.90 6.19 5.98
N GLY A 151 -0.74 6.83 4.82
CA GLY A 151 -0.19 8.18 4.70
C GLY A 151 -1.04 9.22 5.44
N ILE A 152 -2.36 9.18 5.27
CA ILE A 152 -3.30 10.04 6.00
C ILE A 152 -3.22 9.78 7.50
N PHE A 153 -3.18 8.51 7.92
CA PHE A 153 -3.07 8.13 9.32
C PHE A 153 -1.77 8.65 9.97
N LEU A 154 -0.65 8.62 9.25
CA LEU A 154 0.64 9.16 9.72
C LEU A 154 0.67 10.70 9.74
N TRP A 155 -0.05 11.35 8.84
CA TRP A 155 -0.20 12.81 8.83
C TRP A 155 -1.06 13.28 10.02
N GLN A 156 -2.20 12.65 10.25
CA GLN A 156 -3.13 13.01 11.33
C GLN A 156 -2.54 12.79 12.73
N ALA A 157 -1.57 11.87 12.86
CA ALA A 157 -0.76 11.70 14.06
C ALA A 157 0.18 12.90 14.28
N ARG A 158 -0.36 14.05 14.70
CA ARG A 158 0.42 15.27 14.96
C ARG A 158 1.46 15.03 16.07
N PRO A 159 2.74 15.43 15.90
CA PRO A 159 3.75 15.24 16.95
C PRO A 159 3.35 16.00 18.23
N ARG A 160 3.43 15.33 19.39
CA ARG A 160 3.29 15.98 20.71
C ARG A 160 4.30 17.11 20.92
N ALA A 161 5.44 17.08 20.23
CA ALA A 161 6.45 18.15 20.25
C ALA A 161 5.91 19.50 19.74
N ASP A 162 5.00 19.47 18.77
CA ASP A 162 4.34 20.66 18.22
C ASP A 162 3.32 21.24 19.22
N GLN A 163 2.74 20.36 20.06
CA GLN A 163 1.77 20.73 21.10
C GLN A 163 2.45 21.22 22.38
N SER A 164 3.59 20.63 22.79
CA SER A 164 4.35 21.12 23.94
C SER A 164 5.00 22.47 23.63
N ALA A 165 5.55 22.66 22.43
CA ALA A 165 6.08 23.95 22.01
C ALA A 165 4.98 25.01 21.94
N GLN A 166 3.80 24.69 21.40
CA GLN A 166 2.65 25.61 21.42
C GLN A 166 2.11 25.90 22.82
N ALA A 167 2.10 24.91 23.72
CA ALA A 167 1.67 25.11 25.11
C ALA A 167 2.65 26.01 25.87
N GLU A 168 3.96 25.78 25.76
CA GLU A 168 4.98 26.66 26.34
C GLU A 168 4.91 28.07 25.75
N SER A 169 4.65 28.19 24.44
CA SER A 169 4.49 29.50 23.79
C SER A 169 3.24 30.23 24.27
N ALA A 170 2.13 29.51 24.48
CA ALA A 170 0.89 30.08 24.97
C ALA A 170 1.00 30.49 26.45
N GLU A 171 1.65 29.69 27.28
CA GLU A 171 1.89 29.98 28.69
C GLU A 171 2.83 31.18 28.86
N GLN A 172 3.88 31.29 28.04
CA GLN A 172 4.75 32.49 28.01
C GLN A 172 4.01 33.75 27.55
N VAL A 173 3.09 33.63 26.60
CA VAL A 173 2.25 34.77 26.16
C VAL A 173 1.30 35.17 27.27
N GLU A 174 0.65 34.22 27.93
CA GLU A 174 -0.27 34.47 29.05
C GLU A 174 0.47 35.14 30.23
N GLU A 175 1.65 34.64 30.61
CA GLU A 175 2.48 35.22 31.67
C GLU A 175 2.95 36.65 31.33
N SER A 176 3.31 36.91 30.06
CA SER A 176 3.70 38.25 29.60
C SER A 176 2.55 39.27 29.63
N VAL A 177 1.32 38.82 29.36
CA VAL A 177 0.11 39.66 29.43
C VAL A 177 -0.23 39.97 30.88
N ASP A 178 -0.11 38.98 31.75
CA ASP A 178 -0.36 39.09 33.19
C ASP A 178 0.63 40.03 33.90
N GLU A 179 1.91 40.03 33.48
CA GLU A 179 2.91 41.00 33.95
C GLU A 179 2.61 42.43 33.49
N LEU A 180 2.16 42.59 32.24
CA LEU A 180 1.76 43.89 31.69
C LEU A 180 0.53 44.47 32.39
N GLU A 181 -0.48 43.65 32.70
CA GLU A 181 -1.67 44.08 33.45
C GLU A 181 -1.33 44.46 34.90
N ARG A 182 -0.36 43.78 35.53
CA ARG A 182 0.12 44.13 36.89
C ARG A 182 0.87 45.46 36.97
N HIS A 183 1.34 46.00 35.86
CA HIS A 183 2.14 47.24 35.80
C HIS A 183 1.38 48.44 35.21
N LEU A 184 0.09 48.28 34.88
CA LEU A 184 -0.79 49.38 34.49
C LEU A 184 -1.44 49.99 35.75
N PRO A 185 -1.29 51.32 35.97
CA PRO A 185 -1.79 52.02 37.17
C PRO A 185 -3.32 52.20 37.20
#